data_AF-A0A7X8SMV9-F1
#
_entry.id   AF-A0A7X8SMV9-F1
#
_cell.length_a   1.000
_cell.length_b   1.000
_cell.length_c   1.000
_cell.angle_alpha   90.00
_cell.angle_beta   90.00
_cell.angle_gamma   90.00
#
_symmetry.space_group_name_H-M   'P 1'
#
loop_
_entity.id
_entity.type
_entity.pdbx_description
1 polymer ?
#
loop_
_entity_poly.entity_id
_entity_poly.type
_entity_poly.pdbx_seq_one_letter_code
_entity_poly.pdbx_strand_id
1 'polypeptide(L)'
;MKKLRLLIVSGLLMSLTSCIDWDYFGLSNQNDIQTFELEMQSGTTVIDSTKRIITVPVNERADRSSLSPTNIKTSSLSTVMPGVGESQDFRDTVLYTVTAENGDSSVWKVYADLQADVIPNTSFDEWYAVGGYQQPGPGDETAGAQFWDTPNKAGEIAEKTLVDPMTEGDRVYAHLETKLVGLFGINKLSAASLYSGRFTDGALNPSEPRKNIDFGRPYGSKPVSFSVDYQYTPGSDYRENSRPASGADECDIYVILQVRQDDGTRLRLGTAWFRSGDQIDEWTNLKLDFTYGELPSDAPDYAGLNTWEGEEESGYADPSEFPTHIIIVFSSSALGDYYTGAIGSILKVDNFELQYD
;
A
#
# COMPACT_ATOMS: atom_id res chain seq x y z
N MET A 1 19.32 6.56 -99.61
CA MET A 1 18.88 5.43 -98.76
C MET A 1 18.87 5.87 -97.30
N LYS A 2 17.75 5.56 -96.62
CA LYS A 2 17.48 5.58 -95.17
C LYS A 2 17.46 6.92 -94.41
N LYS A 3 16.22 7.29 -94.06
CA LYS A 3 15.77 8.26 -93.06
C LYS A 3 16.29 7.88 -91.66
N LEU A 4 16.61 8.86 -90.83
CA LEU A 4 16.57 8.71 -89.37
C LEU A 4 16.00 9.99 -88.75
N ARG A 5 14.86 9.83 -88.07
CA ARG A 5 14.16 10.86 -87.29
C ARG A 5 14.85 10.97 -85.93
N LEU A 6 14.96 12.18 -85.37
CA LEU A 6 15.15 12.36 -83.94
C LEU A 6 14.16 13.40 -83.41
N LEU A 7 13.39 12.99 -82.40
CA LEU A 7 12.29 13.71 -81.79
C LEU A 7 12.78 14.89 -80.93
N ILE A 8 11.96 15.94 -80.94
CA ILE A 8 12.00 17.08 -80.02
C ILE A 8 11.45 16.61 -78.65
N VAL A 9 12.21 16.80 -77.59
CA VAL A 9 11.69 16.77 -76.20
C VAL A 9 12.15 18.07 -75.53
N SER A 10 11.31 19.09 -75.59
CA SER A 10 11.42 20.27 -74.74
C SER A 10 10.60 19.98 -73.48
N GLY A 11 11.29 19.58 -72.41
CA GLY A 11 10.69 19.39 -71.09
C GLY A 11 10.45 20.74 -70.43
N LEU A 12 9.17 21.10 -70.30
CA LEU A 12 8.68 22.24 -69.55
C LEU A 12 8.97 22.02 -68.06
N LEU A 13 10.01 22.68 -67.54
CA LEU A 13 10.31 22.71 -66.10
C LEU A 13 9.36 23.73 -65.44
N MET A 14 8.16 23.29 -65.05
CA MET A 14 7.29 24.07 -64.16
C MET A 14 7.92 24.09 -62.76
N SER A 15 8.61 25.18 -62.44
CA SER A 15 9.00 25.52 -61.08
C SER A 15 7.75 25.93 -60.31
N LEU A 16 7.17 25.00 -59.55
CA LEU A 16 6.22 25.31 -58.49
C LEU A 16 7.00 25.92 -57.32
N THR A 17 7.24 27.23 -57.34
CA THR A 17 7.60 27.97 -56.13
C THR A 17 6.31 28.24 -55.37
N SER A 18 5.86 27.28 -54.56
CA SER A 18 4.91 27.59 -53.49
C SER A 18 5.68 28.34 -52.40
N CYS A 19 5.78 29.65 -52.53
CA CYS A 19 6.02 30.49 -51.36
C CYS A 19 4.73 30.44 -50.53
N ILE A 20 4.63 29.46 -49.64
CA ILE A 20 3.77 29.63 -48.48
C ILE A 20 4.52 30.67 -47.65
N ASP A 21 3.93 31.86 -47.51
CA ASP A 21 4.45 32.87 -46.60
C ASP A 21 4.52 32.25 -45.20
N TRP A 22 5.68 32.34 -44.53
CA TRP A 22 5.88 31.68 -43.22
C TRP A 22 4.89 32.19 -42.17
N ASP A 23 4.25 33.33 -42.43
CA ASP A 23 3.28 34.00 -41.57
C ASP A 23 1.82 33.55 -41.81
N TYR A 24 1.57 32.58 -42.69
CA TYR A 24 0.21 32.17 -43.10
C TYR A 24 -0.69 31.69 -41.94
N PHE A 25 -0.10 31.16 -40.86
CA PHE A 25 -0.86 30.65 -39.71
C PHE A 25 -0.92 31.60 -38.49
N GLY A 26 -0.17 32.71 -38.50
CA GLY A 26 -0.03 33.60 -37.35
C GLY A 26 0.64 32.93 -36.13
N LEU A 27 1.01 33.73 -35.13
CA LEU A 27 1.52 33.20 -33.86
C LEU A 27 0.39 32.56 -33.06
N SER A 28 0.62 31.38 -32.49
CA SER A 28 -0.36 30.66 -31.68
C SER A 28 -0.73 31.44 -30.42
N ASN A 29 -2.02 31.46 -30.08
CA ASN A 29 -2.54 32.02 -28.82
C ASN A 29 -2.77 30.97 -27.72
N GLN A 30 -2.34 29.72 -27.95
CA GLN A 30 -2.58 28.62 -27.03
C GLN A 30 -1.62 28.69 -25.84
N ASN A 31 -2.18 28.70 -24.63
CA ASN A 31 -1.44 28.81 -23.36
C ASN A 31 -1.96 27.84 -22.30
N ASP A 32 -2.29 26.61 -22.71
CA ASP A 32 -2.74 25.56 -21.79
C ASP A 32 -1.59 24.74 -21.19
N ILE A 33 -1.79 24.24 -19.97
CA ILE A 33 -1.02 23.14 -19.37
C ILE A 33 -1.76 21.83 -19.68
N GLN A 34 -1.06 20.87 -20.28
CA GLN A 34 -1.59 19.57 -20.70
C GLN A 34 -1.12 18.44 -19.77
N THR A 35 0.03 18.60 -19.15
CA THR A 35 0.59 17.65 -18.18
C THR A 35 1.31 18.43 -17.10
N PHE A 36 1.16 17.98 -15.86
CA PHE A 36 1.87 18.50 -14.71
C PHE A 36 2.11 17.34 -13.75
N GLU A 37 3.37 17.08 -13.44
CA GLU A 37 3.81 16.07 -12.47
C GLU A 37 4.70 16.75 -11.43
N LEU A 38 4.58 16.32 -10.18
CA LEU A 38 5.26 16.89 -9.02
C LEU A 38 6.08 15.81 -8.31
N GLU A 39 7.13 16.21 -7.60
CA GLU A 39 7.80 15.31 -6.65
C GLU A 39 6.80 14.72 -5.64
N MET A 40 7.07 13.50 -5.19
CA MET A 40 6.25 12.80 -4.19
C MET A 40 4.79 12.58 -4.59
N GLN A 41 4.47 12.61 -5.89
CA GLN A 41 3.12 12.39 -6.39
C GLN A 41 2.62 10.97 -6.06
N SER A 42 1.42 10.88 -5.49
CA SER A 42 0.79 9.63 -5.01
C SER A 42 -0.40 9.18 -5.85
N GLY A 43 -0.79 9.95 -6.86
CA GLY A 43 -1.96 9.67 -7.69
C GLY A 43 -1.93 10.35 -9.04
N THR A 44 -3.08 10.40 -9.72
CA THR A 44 -3.19 11.06 -11.03
C THR A 44 -3.54 12.55 -10.86
N THR A 45 -2.78 13.42 -11.52
CA THR A 45 -3.06 14.85 -11.58
C THR A 45 -4.40 15.14 -12.25
N VAL A 46 -5.22 15.99 -11.63
CA VAL A 46 -6.49 16.48 -12.20
C VAL A 46 -6.28 17.88 -12.76
N ILE A 47 -6.58 18.08 -14.04
CA ILE A 47 -6.43 19.36 -14.75
C ILE A 47 -7.81 19.85 -15.22
N ASP A 48 -8.31 20.94 -14.63
CA ASP A 48 -9.50 21.67 -15.09
C ASP A 48 -9.04 22.85 -15.96
N SER A 49 -8.99 22.63 -17.28
CA SER A 49 -8.53 23.64 -18.25
C SER A 49 -9.47 24.84 -18.38
N THR A 50 -10.74 24.69 -18.02
CA THR A 50 -11.71 25.79 -18.06
C THR A 50 -11.51 26.72 -16.87
N LYS A 51 -11.26 26.17 -15.68
CA LYS A 51 -11.01 26.95 -14.46
C LYS A 51 -9.54 27.31 -14.24
N ARG A 52 -8.63 26.74 -15.04
CA ARG A 52 -7.17 26.89 -14.90
C ARG A 52 -6.68 26.43 -13.52
N ILE A 53 -7.17 25.28 -13.09
CA ILE A 53 -6.84 24.64 -11.81
C ILE A 53 -6.20 23.29 -12.07
N ILE A 54 -5.10 23.01 -11.37
CA ILE A 54 -4.42 21.72 -11.34
C ILE A 54 -4.35 21.26 -9.90
N THR A 55 -4.83 20.06 -9.64
CA THR A 55 -4.71 19.39 -8.34
C THR A 55 -3.81 18.19 -8.50
N VAL A 56 -2.68 18.18 -7.79
CA VAL A 56 -1.70 17.10 -7.82
C VAL A 56 -1.75 16.35 -6.49
N PRO A 57 -2.19 15.09 -6.48
CA PRO A 57 -2.08 14.23 -5.31
C PRO A 57 -0.62 14.00 -4.93
N VAL A 58 -0.22 14.32 -3.71
CA VAL A 58 1.11 14.04 -3.18
C VAL A 58 1.01 13.22 -1.90
N ASN A 59 2.01 12.39 -1.65
CA ASN A 59 2.07 11.58 -0.44
C ASN A 59 2.06 12.49 0.81
N GLU A 60 1.36 12.08 1.86
CA GLU A 60 1.23 12.82 3.11
C GLU A 60 2.58 13.22 3.75
N ARG A 61 3.64 12.43 3.53
CA ARG A 61 5.00 12.72 4.01
C ARG A 61 5.74 13.79 3.21
N ALA A 62 5.15 14.32 2.13
CA ALA A 62 5.81 15.29 1.27
C ALA A 62 6.03 16.62 2.00
N ASP A 63 7.29 17.08 2.06
CA ASP A 63 7.59 18.44 2.49
C ASP A 63 7.15 19.43 1.40
N ARG A 64 5.91 19.92 1.55
CA ARG A 64 5.32 20.88 0.62
C ARG A 64 6.04 22.22 0.58
N SER A 65 6.93 22.54 1.51
CA SER A 65 7.66 23.81 1.49
C SER A 65 8.70 23.90 0.36
N SER A 66 9.04 22.77 -0.28
CA SER A 66 10.14 22.72 -1.24
C SER A 66 9.96 21.73 -2.41
N LEU A 67 8.73 21.45 -2.86
CA LEU A 67 8.49 20.52 -3.98
C LEU A 67 8.80 21.15 -5.35
N SER A 68 9.38 20.36 -6.25
CA SER A 68 9.70 20.77 -7.62
C SER A 68 8.87 20.00 -8.65
N PRO A 69 8.32 20.65 -9.70
CA PRO A 69 7.68 19.92 -10.80
C PRO A 69 8.70 19.04 -11.53
N THR A 70 8.37 17.78 -11.75
CA THR A 70 9.22 16.82 -12.47
C THR A 70 8.97 16.83 -13.98
N ASN A 71 7.77 17.25 -14.39
CA ASN A 71 7.36 17.32 -15.79
C ASN A 71 6.22 18.34 -15.96
N ILE A 72 6.38 19.25 -16.93
CA ILE A 72 5.32 20.16 -17.34
C ILE A 72 5.27 20.13 -18.87
N LYS A 73 4.11 19.79 -19.44
CA LYS A 73 3.84 19.94 -20.87
C LYS A 73 2.80 21.01 -21.08
N THR A 74 3.14 21.99 -21.89
CA THR A 74 2.25 23.08 -22.27
C THR A 74 1.88 23.00 -23.75
N SER A 75 1.00 23.90 -24.18
CA SER A 75 0.66 24.11 -25.59
C SER A 75 1.91 24.31 -26.44
N SER A 76 1.88 23.87 -27.71
CA SER A 76 3.00 24.02 -28.62
C SER A 76 3.46 25.48 -28.70
N LEU A 77 4.79 25.68 -28.66
CA LEU A 77 5.45 27.00 -28.74
C LEU A 77 5.16 27.96 -27.57
N SER A 78 4.46 27.51 -26.53
CA SER A 78 4.28 28.28 -25.29
C SER A 78 5.42 28.04 -24.30
N THR A 79 5.59 28.97 -23.36
CA THR A 79 6.54 28.86 -22.23
C THR A 79 5.79 28.89 -20.90
N VAL A 80 6.38 28.35 -19.84
CA VAL A 80 5.79 28.32 -18.49
C VAL A 80 6.80 28.79 -17.44
N MET A 81 6.32 29.52 -16.44
CA MET A 81 7.10 29.95 -15.28
C MET A 81 6.22 29.91 -14.02
N PRO A 82 6.63 29.28 -12.91
CA PRO A 82 7.88 28.52 -12.72
C PRO A 82 8.05 27.34 -13.68
N GLY A 83 9.30 26.93 -13.93
CA GLY A 83 9.64 25.81 -14.81
C GLY A 83 9.76 24.45 -14.09
N VAL A 84 10.09 23.41 -14.87
CA VAL A 84 10.46 22.08 -14.34
C VAL A 84 11.73 22.19 -13.50
N GLY A 85 11.75 21.54 -12.33
CA GLY A 85 12.88 21.55 -11.40
C GLY A 85 13.00 22.80 -10.53
N GLU A 86 12.13 23.80 -10.70
CA GLU A 86 12.10 24.96 -9.81
C GLU A 86 11.27 24.63 -8.55
N SER A 87 11.95 24.53 -7.41
CA SER A 87 11.31 24.29 -6.10
C SER A 87 10.35 25.42 -5.72
N GLN A 88 9.14 25.07 -5.29
CA GLN A 88 8.09 25.99 -4.86
C GLN A 88 7.49 25.56 -3.51
N ASP A 89 6.85 26.51 -2.83
CA ASP A 89 6.11 26.26 -1.60
C ASP A 89 4.63 25.97 -1.90
N PHE A 90 4.27 24.70 -1.87
CA PHE A 90 2.91 24.17 -2.08
C PHE A 90 2.12 24.02 -0.78
N ARG A 91 2.55 24.65 0.34
CA ARG A 91 1.67 24.77 1.52
C ARG A 91 0.44 25.62 1.22
N ASP A 92 0.56 26.51 0.24
CA ASP A 92 -0.51 27.32 -0.35
C ASP A 92 -0.59 27.09 -1.87
N THR A 93 -1.55 27.75 -2.52
CA THR A 93 -1.69 27.71 -3.98
C THR A 93 -0.48 28.35 -4.67
N VAL A 94 0.14 27.62 -5.60
CA VAL A 94 1.22 28.13 -6.45
C VAL A 94 0.67 28.57 -7.80
N LEU A 95 1.12 29.72 -8.31
CA LEU A 95 0.69 30.27 -9.58
C LEU A 95 1.72 30.00 -10.68
N TYR A 96 1.27 29.36 -11.76
CA TYR A 96 2.07 29.14 -12.97
C TYR A 96 1.54 30.01 -14.10
N THR A 97 2.42 30.77 -14.75
CA THR A 97 2.08 31.60 -15.90
C THR A 97 2.51 30.90 -17.18
N VAL A 98 1.57 30.60 -18.07
CA VAL A 98 1.86 30.07 -19.41
C VAL A 98 1.73 31.22 -20.40
N THR A 99 2.77 31.48 -21.18
CA THR A 99 2.79 32.52 -22.21
C THR A 99 2.81 31.87 -23.58
N ALA A 100 1.77 32.13 -24.39
CA ALA A 100 1.64 31.66 -25.75
C ALA A 100 2.68 32.28 -26.67
N GLU A 101 2.82 31.73 -27.88
CA GLU A 101 3.74 32.23 -28.91
C GLU A 101 3.45 33.68 -29.30
N ASN A 102 2.16 34.07 -29.34
CA ASN A 102 1.73 35.42 -29.64
C ASN A 102 1.90 36.42 -28.48
N GLY A 103 2.35 35.95 -27.31
CA GLY A 103 2.53 36.75 -26.09
C GLY A 103 1.33 36.76 -25.14
N ASP A 104 0.21 36.13 -25.47
CA ASP A 104 -0.95 36.03 -24.57
C ASP A 104 -0.63 35.10 -23.39
N SER A 105 -0.85 35.57 -22.17
CA SER A 105 -0.59 34.78 -20.96
C SER A 105 -1.86 34.27 -20.28
N SER A 106 -1.77 33.09 -19.67
CA SER A 106 -2.77 32.57 -18.73
C SER A 106 -2.11 32.22 -17.40
N VAL A 107 -2.86 32.38 -16.31
CA VAL A 107 -2.41 32.00 -14.95
C VAL A 107 -3.16 30.75 -14.52
N TRP A 108 -2.39 29.75 -14.13
CA TRP A 108 -2.86 28.47 -13.61
C TRP A 108 -2.61 28.38 -12.11
N LYS A 109 -3.58 27.87 -11.37
CA LYS A 109 -3.50 27.60 -9.93
C LYS A 109 -3.17 26.13 -9.72
N VAL A 110 -2.05 25.84 -9.09
CA VAL A 110 -1.62 24.48 -8.78
C VAL A 110 -1.70 24.25 -7.28
N TYR A 111 -2.32 23.13 -6.90
CA TYR A 111 -2.48 22.68 -5.52
C TYR A 111 -1.79 21.32 -5.36
N ALA A 112 -1.00 21.16 -4.30
CA ALA A 112 -0.55 19.86 -3.85
C ALA A 112 -1.52 19.34 -2.78
N ASP A 113 -2.29 18.32 -3.14
CA ASP A 113 -3.31 17.69 -2.31
C ASP A 113 -2.68 16.51 -1.58
N LEU A 114 -2.60 16.56 -0.25
CA LEU A 114 -2.01 15.48 0.54
C LEU A 114 -2.97 14.28 0.53
N GLN A 115 -2.45 13.12 0.16
CA GLN A 115 -3.19 11.87 0.20
C GLN A 115 -2.44 10.84 1.04
N ALA A 116 -3.23 10.12 1.83
CA ALA A 116 -2.73 8.99 2.57
C ALA A 116 -2.38 7.82 1.64
N ASP A 117 -1.46 6.97 2.08
CA ASP A 117 -1.12 5.73 1.39
C ASP A 117 -2.32 4.78 1.37
N VAL A 118 -2.55 4.19 0.20
CA VAL A 118 -3.63 3.23 -0.02
C VAL A 118 -3.12 1.83 0.25
N ILE A 119 -3.81 1.11 1.13
CA ILE A 119 -3.59 -0.32 1.34
C ILE A 119 -4.55 -1.11 0.44
N PRO A 120 -4.06 -2.04 -0.39
CA PRO A 120 -4.92 -2.82 -1.28
C PRO A 120 -5.70 -3.91 -0.51
N ASN A 121 -6.85 -4.31 -1.04
CA ASN A 121 -7.68 -5.43 -0.57
C ASN A 121 -7.98 -5.39 0.96
N THR A 122 -8.32 -4.21 1.51
CA THR A 122 -8.66 -4.10 2.93
C THR A 122 -10.07 -4.62 3.25
N SER A 123 -10.93 -4.83 2.23
CA SER A 123 -12.20 -5.55 2.38
C SER A 123 -12.03 -7.07 2.42
N PHE A 124 -10.86 -7.60 2.05
CA PHE A 124 -10.63 -9.04 1.94
C PHE A 124 -11.60 -9.77 0.98
N ASP A 125 -12.07 -9.08 -0.05
CA ASP A 125 -12.92 -9.66 -1.11
C ASP A 125 -12.10 -10.36 -2.21
N GLU A 126 -10.86 -9.93 -2.43
CA GLU A 126 -10.02 -10.43 -3.51
C GLU A 126 -9.08 -11.53 -3.01
N TRP A 127 -9.06 -12.66 -3.73
CA TRP A 127 -8.24 -13.83 -3.43
C TRP A 127 -7.72 -14.47 -4.72
N TYR A 128 -6.53 -15.05 -4.64
CA TYR A 128 -5.89 -15.74 -5.75
C TYR A 128 -5.34 -17.10 -5.35
N ALA A 129 -5.34 -18.04 -6.30
CA ALA A 129 -4.86 -19.39 -6.08
C ALA A 129 -3.33 -19.46 -6.06
N VAL A 130 -2.79 -20.14 -5.05
CA VAL A 130 -1.38 -20.50 -4.93
C VAL A 130 -1.31 -22.00 -4.64
N GLY A 131 -1.02 -22.81 -5.67
CA GLY A 131 -1.02 -24.27 -5.52
C GLY A 131 -2.38 -24.80 -5.07
N GLY A 132 -2.40 -25.48 -3.92
CA GLY A 132 -3.60 -26.06 -3.30
C GLY A 132 -4.37 -25.15 -2.33
N TYR A 133 -3.96 -23.88 -2.16
CA TYR A 133 -4.60 -22.93 -1.24
C TYR A 133 -4.84 -21.56 -1.90
N GLN A 134 -5.50 -20.64 -1.18
CA GLN A 134 -5.72 -19.26 -1.61
C GLN A 134 -4.88 -18.28 -0.78
N GLN A 135 -4.52 -17.15 -1.39
CA GLN A 135 -3.91 -16.01 -0.73
C GLN A 135 -4.76 -14.75 -0.95
N PRO A 136 -4.81 -13.82 0.02
CA PRO A 136 -5.56 -12.58 -0.06
C PRO A 136 -4.86 -11.58 -0.98
N GLY A 137 -5.60 -11.01 -1.93
CA GLY A 137 -5.15 -9.95 -2.83
C GLY A 137 -5.49 -10.22 -4.30
N PRO A 138 -5.17 -9.27 -5.20
CA PRO A 138 -5.46 -9.37 -6.63
C PRO A 138 -4.56 -10.35 -7.44
N GLY A 139 -3.53 -10.95 -6.84
CA GLY A 139 -2.68 -11.98 -7.48
C GLY A 139 -1.61 -11.53 -8.50
N ASP A 140 -1.51 -10.25 -8.86
CA ASP A 140 -0.46 -9.65 -9.70
C ASP A 140 0.52 -8.72 -8.93
N GLU A 141 1.83 -9.00 -8.98
CA GLU A 141 2.88 -8.18 -8.34
C GLU A 141 2.89 -6.71 -8.80
N THR A 142 2.52 -6.44 -10.05
CA THR A 142 2.42 -5.06 -10.58
C THR A 142 1.17 -4.32 -10.12
N ALA A 143 0.20 -5.00 -9.52
CA ALA A 143 -1.02 -4.44 -8.94
C ALA A 143 -1.01 -4.40 -7.39
N GLY A 144 0.12 -4.71 -6.73
CA GLY A 144 0.22 -4.69 -5.26
C GLY A 144 -0.23 -5.98 -4.56
N ALA A 145 -0.32 -7.09 -5.30
CA ALA A 145 -1.00 -8.31 -4.87
C ALA A 145 -0.52 -9.03 -3.62
N GLN A 146 0.68 -8.75 -3.13
CA GLN A 146 1.22 -9.44 -1.97
C GLN A 146 1.24 -8.55 -0.73
N PHE A 147 0.47 -7.45 -0.64
CA PHE A 147 0.48 -6.67 0.60
C PHE A 147 0.22 -7.56 1.83
N TRP A 148 -0.78 -8.43 1.69
CA TRP A 148 -1.20 -9.43 2.67
C TRP A 148 -0.58 -10.79 2.39
N ASP A 149 -0.32 -11.56 3.46
CA ASP A 149 0.14 -12.95 3.37
C ASP A 149 -0.39 -13.76 4.57
N THR A 150 -0.25 -15.09 4.47
CA THR A 150 -0.74 -16.08 5.43
C THR A 150 0.26 -17.23 5.58
N PRO A 151 0.20 -18.02 6.67
CA PRO A 151 1.04 -19.21 6.82
C PRO A 151 0.50 -20.43 6.04
N ASN A 152 -0.43 -20.25 5.08
CA ASN A 152 -1.09 -21.36 4.38
C ASN A 152 -0.12 -22.30 3.67
N LYS A 153 1.02 -21.82 3.19
CA LYS A 153 2.09 -22.68 2.66
C LYS A 153 2.53 -23.77 3.64
N ALA A 154 2.58 -23.45 4.94
CA ALA A 154 2.91 -24.43 5.97
C ALA A 154 1.76 -25.43 6.15
N GLY A 155 0.52 -24.96 6.08
CA GLY A 155 -0.68 -25.81 6.13
C GLY A 155 -0.77 -26.79 4.95
N GLU A 156 -0.46 -26.33 3.74
CA GLU A 156 -0.55 -27.11 2.50
C GLU A 156 0.30 -28.39 2.56
N ILE A 157 1.49 -28.32 3.20
CA ILE A 157 2.36 -29.49 3.43
C ILE A 157 1.62 -30.62 4.16
N ALA A 158 0.62 -30.28 4.98
CA ALA A 158 -0.20 -31.22 5.73
C ALA A 158 -1.64 -31.32 5.22
N GLU A 159 -1.92 -30.86 4.00
CA GLU A 159 -3.28 -30.81 3.40
C GLU A 159 -4.28 -30.07 4.31
N LYS A 160 -3.83 -28.97 4.92
CA LYS A 160 -4.65 -28.07 5.74
C LYS A 160 -4.62 -26.67 5.18
N THR A 161 -5.76 -26.00 5.24
CA THR A 161 -5.82 -24.55 5.03
C THR A 161 -6.13 -23.86 6.35
N LEU A 162 -5.34 -22.85 6.70
CA LEU A 162 -5.45 -22.11 7.96
C LEU A 162 -6.30 -20.86 7.76
N VAL A 163 -6.13 -20.19 6.63
CA VAL A 163 -6.83 -18.96 6.25
C VAL A 163 -7.51 -19.17 4.90
N ASP A 164 -8.82 -18.95 4.81
CA ASP A 164 -9.54 -19.04 3.54
C ASP A 164 -10.59 -17.93 3.42
N PRO A 165 -10.95 -17.52 2.20
CA PRO A 165 -12.16 -16.74 2.01
C PRO A 165 -13.39 -17.59 2.33
N MET A 166 -14.32 -17.02 3.09
CA MET A 166 -15.64 -17.59 3.31
C MET A 166 -16.70 -16.57 2.90
N THR A 167 -17.91 -17.05 2.65
CA THR A 167 -19.03 -16.22 2.22
C THR A 167 -20.23 -16.41 3.14
N GLU A 168 -20.78 -15.31 3.63
CA GLU A 168 -22.02 -15.26 4.42
C GLU A 168 -22.98 -14.25 3.78
N GLY A 169 -23.98 -14.74 3.06
CA GLY A 169 -24.83 -13.88 2.22
C GLY A 169 -24.02 -13.23 1.10
N ASP A 170 -24.00 -11.90 1.06
CA ASP A 170 -23.21 -11.11 0.11
C ASP A 170 -21.83 -10.69 0.65
N ARG A 171 -21.51 -11.03 1.91
CA ARG A 171 -20.23 -10.71 2.55
C ARG A 171 -19.19 -11.79 2.26
N VAL A 172 -18.04 -11.41 1.71
CA VAL A 172 -16.82 -12.23 1.69
C VAL A 172 -15.94 -11.78 2.85
N TYR A 173 -15.29 -12.71 3.54
CA TYR A 173 -14.43 -12.37 4.67
C TYR A 173 -13.28 -13.37 4.81
N ALA A 174 -12.22 -12.98 5.51
CA ALA A 174 -11.12 -13.87 5.85
C ALA A 174 -11.48 -14.72 7.07
N HIS A 175 -11.46 -16.04 6.91
CA HIS A 175 -11.69 -17.02 7.99
C HIS A 175 -10.37 -17.64 8.44
N LEU A 176 -9.95 -17.36 9.67
CA LEU A 176 -8.70 -17.83 10.26
C LEU A 176 -9.02 -18.88 11.33
N GLU A 177 -8.52 -20.11 11.18
CA GLU A 177 -8.74 -21.19 12.13
C GLU A 177 -7.44 -21.85 12.61
N THR A 178 -7.23 -21.87 13.93
CA THR A 178 -6.11 -22.57 14.55
C THR A 178 -6.27 -24.08 14.43
N LYS A 179 -5.28 -24.74 13.81
CA LYS A 179 -5.31 -26.19 13.52
C LYS A 179 -4.05 -26.89 14.00
N LEU A 180 -4.12 -28.22 14.15
CA LEU A 180 -2.90 -29.05 14.15
C LEU A 180 -2.46 -29.31 12.72
N VAL A 181 -1.23 -28.95 12.42
CA VAL A 181 -0.56 -29.17 11.14
C VAL A 181 0.51 -30.23 11.35
N GLY A 182 0.46 -31.31 10.57
CA GLY A 182 1.44 -32.39 10.61
C GLY A 182 2.68 -32.02 9.80
N LEU A 183 3.74 -31.55 10.46
CA LEU A 183 5.00 -31.18 9.82
C LEU A 183 6.08 -32.20 10.18
N PHE A 184 6.67 -32.84 9.16
CA PHE A 184 7.80 -33.78 9.33
C PHE A 184 7.53 -34.89 10.37
N GLY A 185 6.31 -35.41 10.43
CA GLY A 185 5.91 -36.48 11.35
C GLY A 185 5.60 -36.02 12.78
N ILE A 186 5.55 -34.71 13.04
CA ILE A 186 5.17 -34.12 14.33
C ILE A 186 3.98 -33.18 14.12
N ASN A 187 2.92 -33.34 14.92
CA ASN A 187 1.81 -32.40 14.91
C ASN A 187 2.19 -31.14 15.70
N LYS A 188 2.15 -30.00 15.02
CA LYS A 188 2.35 -28.67 15.61
C LYS A 188 1.03 -27.91 15.56
N LEU A 189 0.70 -27.23 16.66
CA LEU A 189 -0.37 -26.24 16.64
C LEU A 189 0.05 -25.11 15.70
N SER A 190 -0.79 -24.71 14.77
CA SER A 190 -0.55 -23.56 13.91
C SER A 190 -1.72 -22.62 14.09
N ALA A 191 -1.45 -21.44 14.63
CA ALA A 191 -2.40 -20.35 14.54
C ALA A 191 -2.58 -19.97 13.08
N ALA A 192 -3.81 -19.63 12.71
CA ALA A 192 -4.07 -18.97 11.46
C ALA A 192 -3.80 -17.48 11.65
N SER A 193 -3.09 -16.88 10.69
CA SER A 193 -2.78 -15.47 10.72
C SER A 193 -2.88 -14.85 9.32
N LEU A 194 -3.36 -13.62 9.29
CA LEU A 194 -3.42 -12.75 8.12
C LEU A 194 -2.63 -11.49 8.46
N TYR A 195 -1.63 -11.16 7.67
CA TYR A 195 -0.75 -10.05 8.03
C TYR A 195 -0.16 -9.32 6.83
N SER A 196 0.22 -8.07 7.03
CA SER A 196 1.03 -7.33 6.06
C SER A 196 2.48 -7.80 6.17
N GLY A 197 3.01 -8.46 5.13
CA GLY A 197 4.37 -9.01 5.18
C GLY A 197 4.56 -10.12 4.15
N ARG A 198 5.60 -10.95 4.32
CA ARG A 198 5.89 -12.12 3.47
C ARG A 198 6.11 -13.36 4.32
N PHE A 199 5.49 -14.45 3.93
CA PHE A 199 5.88 -15.78 4.35
C PHE A 199 7.05 -16.27 3.48
N THR A 200 7.96 -17.06 4.05
CA THR A 200 9.18 -17.51 3.36
C THR A 200 8.88 -18.35 2.12
N ASP A 201 9.50 -18.01 1.00
CA ASP A 201 9.54 -18.87 -0.20
C ASP A 201 10.50 -20.07 -0.03
N GLY A 202 11.39 -20.01 0.95
CA GLY A 202 12.39 -21.03 1.23
C GLY A 202 11.88 -22.23 2.03
N ALA A 203 12.84 -22.96 2.62
CA ALA A 203 12.57 -24.06 3.53
C ALA A 203 11.98 -23.54 4.85
N LEU A 204 10.98 -24.24 5.37
CA LEU A 204 10.36 -23.87 6.64
C LEU A 204 11.29 -24.15 7.82
N ASN A 205 11.24 -23.27 8.82
CA ASN A 205 11.84 -23.45 10.13
C ASN A 205 10.73 -23.80 11.15
N PRO A 206 10.45 -25.09 11.39
CA PRO A 206 9.46 -25.51 12.39
C PRO A 206 9.98 -25.45 13.84
N SER A 207 11.25 -25.13 14.06
CA SER A 207 11.77 -24.90 15.42
C SER A 207 11.52 -23.47 15.87
N GLU A 208 11.55 -22.52 14.94
CA GLU A 208 11.32 -21.10 15.15
C GLU A 208 10.33 -20.59 14.09
N PRO A 209 9.02 -20.86 14.25
CA PRO A 209 8.03 -20.58 13.21
C PRO A 209 7.97 -19.10 12.84
N ARG A 210 8.28 -18.21 13.79
CA ARG A 210 8.39 -16.76 13.59
C ARG A 210 9.41 -16.39 12.50
N LYS A 211 10.52 -17.10 12.37
CA LYS A 211 11.55 -16.87 11.33
C LYS A 211 11.07 -17.17 9.90
N ASN A 212 9.89 -17.77 9.74
CA ASN A 212 9.28 -17.98 8.43
C ASN A 212 8.51 -16.74 7.94
N ILE A 213 8.36 -15.71 8.76
CA ILE A 213 7.57 -14.52 8.46
C ILE A 213 8.47 -13.30 8.54
N ASP A 214 8.47 -12.47 7.50
CA ASP A 214 9.00 -11.12 7.51
C ASP A 214 7.84 -10.13 7.58
N PHE A 215 7.65 -9.50 8.73
CA PHE A 215 6.52 -8.60 8.94
C PHE A 215 6.78 -7.22 8.35
N GLY A 216 5.71 -6.65 7.83
CA GLY A 216 5.58 -5.26 7.47
C GLY A 216 5.69 -4.97 5.98
N ARG A 217 5.08 -3.85 5.58
CA ARG A 217 5.12 -3.32 4.22
C ARG A 217 5.48 -1.83 4.25
N PRO A 218 6.14 -1.29 3.20
CA PRO A 218 6.38 0.13 3.09
C PRO A 218 5.08 0.92 3.21
N TYR A 219 5.09 1.93 4.07
CA TYR A 219 3.92 2.75 4.37
C TYR A 219 4.36 4.02 5.09
N GLY A 220 3.86 5.17 4.64
CA GLY A 220 4.34 6.50 5.01
C GLY A 220 3.29 7.42 5.62
N SER A 221 2.02 7.00 5.70
CA SER A 221 0.93 7.81 6.23
C SER A 221 0.70 7.64 7.71
N LYS A 222 0.00 8.60 8.33
CA LYS A 222 -0.11 8.68 9.80
C LYS A 222 -1.56 8.59 10.29
N PRO A 223 -2.13 7.37 10.36
CA PRO A 223 -3.52 7.19 10.78
C PRO A 223 -3.72 7.47 12.27
N VAL A 224 -4.87 8.05 12.63
CA VAL A 224 -5.23 8.30 14.03
C VAL A 224 -5.88 7.10 14.71
N SER A 225 -6.54 6.25 13.92
CA SER A 225 -7.16 5.00 14.36
C SER A 225 -7.24 3.99 13.23
N PHE A 226 -7.55 2.75 13.57
CA PHE A 226 -8.04 1.78 12.60
C PHE A 226 -9.37 1.17 13.07
N SER A 227 -10.13 0.62 12.13
CA SER A 227 -11.26 -0.25 12.42
C SER A 227 -11.24 -1.54 11.61
N VAL A 228 -11.90 -2.57 12.13
CA VAL A 228 -12.12 -3.85 11.43
C VAL A 228 -13.40 -4.49 11.96
N ASP A 229 -14.18 -5.12 11.08
CA ASP A 229 -15.27 -5.99 11.49
C ASP A 229 -14.70 -7.35 11.89
N TYR A 230 -15.10 -7.88 13.05
CA TYR A 230 -14.65 -9.20 13.49
C TYR A 230 -15.72 -10.03 14.20
N GLN A 231 -15.50 -11.34 14.19
CA GLN A 231 -16.12 -12.34 15.07
C GLN A 231 -15.00 -13.20 15.65
N TYR A 232 -15.16 -13.66 16.88
CA TYR A 232 -14.19 -14.56 17.51
C TYR A 232 -14.89 -15.69 18.26
N THR A 233 -14.41 -16.91 18.08
CA THR A 233 -14.84 -18.08 18.84
C THR A 233 -13.59 -18.82 19.34
N PRO A 234 -13.26 -18.75 20.64
CA PRO A 234 -12.10 -19.47 21.18
C PRO A 234 -12.34 -20.98 21.15
N GLY A 235 -11.31 -21.74 20.77
CA GLY A 235 -11.32 -23.19 20.80
C GLY A 235 -11.27 -23.73 22.24
N SER A 236 -11.77 -24.95 22.45
CA SER A 236 -11.78 -25.58 23.78
C SER A 236 -10.59 -26.51 24.06
N ASP A 237 -9.86 -26.99 23.04
CA ASP A 237 -8.65 -27.83 23.20
C ASP A 237 -7.41 -26.93 23.27
N TYR A 238 -7.21 -26.31 24.44
CA TYR A 238 -6.07 -25.44 24.72
C TYR A 238 -4.77 -26.23 24.88
N ARG A 239 -3.69 -25.71 24.29
CA ARG A 239 -2.39 -26.34 24.23
C ARG A 239 -1.27 -25.35 24.44
N GLU A 240 -0.21 -25.80 25.10
CA GLU A 240 1.05 -25.09 25.24
C GLU A 240 2.15 -25.86 24.53
N ASN A 241 2.87 -25.21 23.61
CA ASN A 241 3.87 -25.85 22.75
C ASN A 241 3.34 -27.16 22.12
N SER A 242 2.12 -27.10 21.57
CA SER A 242 1.37 -28.21 20.95
C SER A 242 0.93 -29.35 21.88
N ARG A 243 1.14 -29.24 23.20
CA ARG A 243 0.74 -30.26 24.19
C ARG A 243 -0.54 -29.84 24.92
N PRO A 244 -1.49 -30.75 25.20
CA PRO A 244 -2.67 -30.44 26.00
C PRO A 244 -2.32 -29.74 27.31
N ALA A 245 -3.01 -28.64 27.58
CA ALA A 245 -2.81 -27.80 28.75
C ALA A 245 -4.16 -27.26 29.25
N SER A 246 -4.15 -26.51 30.35
CA SER A 246 -5.31 -25.77 30.84
C SER A 246 -5.14 -24.28 30.56
N GLY A 247 -6.15 -23.64 30.01
CA GLY A 247 -6.11 -22.22 29.68
C GLY A 247 -7.28 -21.85 28.79
N ALA A 248 -7.31 -20.59 28.37
CA ALA A 248 -8.20 -20.07 27.35
C ALA A 248 -7.34 -19.45 26.26
N ASP A 249 -7.78 -19.58 25.02
CA ASP A 249 -7.11 -18.94 23.89
C ASP A 249 -7.64 -17.51 23.70
N GLU A 250 -6.84 -16.69 23.04
CA GLU A 250 -7.16 -15.29 22.74
C GLU A 250 -6.78 -14.99 21.29
N CYS A 251 -7.55 -14.16 20.59
CA CYS A 251 -7.12 -13.62 19.30
C CYS A 251 -6.22 -12.40 19.49
N ASP A 252 -5.41 -12.09 18.46
CA ASP A 252 -4.71 -10.81 18.33
C ASP A 252 -5.21 -10.05 17.09
N ILE A 253 -5.44 -8.76 17.27
CA ILE A 253 -5.71 -7.79 16.20
C ILE A 253 -4.87 -6.56 16.49
N TYR A 254 -3.85 -6.27 15.67
CA TYR A 254 -3.01 -5.11 15.90
C TYR A 254 -2.48 -4.46 14.63
N VAL A 255 -2.18 -3.17 14.79
CA VAL A 255 -1.42 -2.38 13.84
C VAL A 255 -0.25 -1.73 14.56
N ILE A 256 0.94 -1.92 14.00
CA ILE A 256 2.19 -1.32 14.44
C ILE A 256 2.74 -0.47 13.30
N LEU A 257 3.12 0.77 13.61
CA LEU A 257 3.87 1.65 12.72
C LEU A 257 5.32 1.68 13.16
N GLN A 258 6.25 1.56 12.21
CA GLN A 258 7.67 1.57 12.48
C GLN A 258 8.41 2.62 11.66
N VAL A 259 9.50 3.13 12.23
CA VAL A 259 10.58 3.77 11.49
C VAL A 259 11.72 2.76 11.39
N ARG A 260 11.96 2.26 10.18
CA ARG A 260 13.10 1.42 9.83
C ARG A 260 14.19 2.26 9.16
N GLN A 261 15.42 2.12 9.62
CA GLN A 261 16.59 2.85 9.13
C GLN A 261 17.49 1.94 8.26
N ASP A 262 18.35 2.55 7.44
CA ASP A 262 19.23 1.84 6.51
C ASP A 262 20.26 0.93 7.18
N ASP A 263 20.58 1.19 8.46
CA ASP A 263 21.50 0.38 9.27
C ASP A 263 20.82 -0.86 9.89
N GLY A 264 19.54 -1.08 9.62
CA GLY A 264 18.73 -2.17 10.16
C GLY A 264 17.99 -1.83 11.45
N THR A 265 18.19 -0.64 12.03
CA THR A 265 17.48 -0.21 13.24
C THR A 265 15.98 -0.12 12.97
N ARG A 266 15.18 -0.68 13.89
CA ARG A 266 13.72 -0.56 13.91
C ARG A 266 13.29 0.16 15.18
N LEU A 267 12.46 1.20 15.02
CA LEU A 267 11.84 1.94 16.12
C LEU A 267 10.32 1.83 16.03
N ARG A 268 9.65 1.63 17.16
CA ARG A 268 8.18 1.69 17.25
C ARG A 268 7.74 3.15 17.15
N LEU A 269 6.93 3.48 16.16
CA LEU A 269 6.35 4.82 16.02
C LEU A 269 4.93 4.88 16.58
N GLY A 270 4.10 3.89 16.25
CA GLY A 270 2.69 3.87 16.61
C GLY A 270 2.23 2.46 16.97
N THR A 271 1.35 2.36 17.97
CA THR A 271 0.81 1.08 18.45
C THR A 271 -0.69 1.18 18.62
N ALA A 272 -1.41 0.22 18.05
CA ALA A 272 -2.81 -0.06 18.35
C ALA A 272 -2.98 -1.58 18.40
N TRP A 273 -3.22 -2.15 19.59
CA TRP A 273 -3.18 -3.60 19.80
C TRP A 273 -4.33 -4.07 20.70
N PHE A 274 -5.19 -4.91 20.14
CA PHE A 274 -6.27 -5.59 20.84
C PHE A 274 -5.98 -7.09 20.95
N ARG A 275 -6.12 -7.61 22.17
CA ARG A 275 -6.11 -9.04 22.47
C ARG A 275 -7.33 -9.37 23.32
N SER A 276 -8.04 -10.43 22.98
CA SER A 276 -9.19 -10.87 23.77
C SER A 276 -9.49 -12.36 23.57
N GLY A 277 -9.91 -13.01 24.64
CA GLY A 277 -10.48 -14.36 24.63
C GLY A 277 -12.01 -14.40 24.63
N ASP A 278 -12.67 -13.24 24.58
CA ASP A 278 -14.13 -13.16 24.64
C ASP A 278 -14.76 -13.69 23.35
N GLN A 279 -15.77 -14.55 23.49
CA GLN A 279 -16.55 -15.00 22.34
C GLN A 279 -17.43 -13.86 21.82
N ILE A 280 -17.34 -13.59 20.51
CA ILE A 280 -18.08 -12.56 19.78
C ILE A 280 -18.80 -13.24 18.63
N ASP A 281 -20.09 -13.52 18.83
CA ASP A 281 -20.92 -14.27 17.87
C ASP A 281 -21.44 -13.41 16.72
N GLU A 282 -21.63 -12.10 16.93
CA GLU A 282 -22.16 -11.17 15.95
C GLU A 282 -21.04 -10.28 15.41
N TRP A 283 -21.09 -9.96 14.11
CA TRP A 283 -20.14 -9.04 13.48
C TRP A 283 -20.08 -7.72 14.25
N THR A 284 -18.92 -7.45 14.83
CA THR A 284 -18.66 -6.28 15.66
C THR A 284 -17.57 -5.45 15.01
N ASN A 285 -17.79 -4.13 14.91
CA ASN A 285 -16.77 -3.21 14.43
C ASN A 285 -15.85 -2.84 15.61
N LEU A 286 -14.63 -3.37 15.61
CA LEU A 286 -13.57 -2.97 16.54
C LEU A 286 -12.92 -1.71 16.00
N LYS A 287 -12.82 -0.67 16.83
CA LYS A 287 -12.05 0.55 16.53
C LYS A 287 -11.00 0.79 17.62
N LEU A 288 -9.76 1.01 17.22
CA LEU A 288 -8.64 1.31 18.12
C LEU A 288 -7.92 2.58 17.67
N ASP A 289 -7.67 3.47 18.63
CA ASP A 289 -6.84 4.65 18.43
C ASP A 289 -5.35 4.29 18.53
N PHE A 290 -4.51 4.95 17.74
CA PHE A 290 -3.06 4.78 17.84
C PHE A 290 -2.50 5.55 19.03
N THR A 291 -1.61 4.88 19.77
CA THR A 291 -0.65 5.55 20.67
C THR A 291 0.65 5.76 19.91
N TYR A 292 1.04 7.02 19.71
CA TYR A 292 2.30 7.41 19.07
C TYR A 292 3.42 7.65 20.09
N GLY A 293 4.59 7.06 19.85
CA GLY A 293 5.74 7.10 20.76
C GLY A 293 5.66 6.07 21.88
N GLU A 294 6.26 6.41 23.02
CA GLU A 294 6.31 5.54 24.20
C GLU A 294 4.90 5.21 24.70
N LEU A 295 4.67 3.92 24.96
CA LEU A 295 3.40 3.43 25.50
C LEU A 295 3.17 3.96 26.92
N PRO A 296 1.91 4.23 27.31
CA PRO A 296 1.60 4.62 28.68
C PRO A 296 1.93 3.47 29.65
N SER A 297 2.19 3.79 30.92
CA SER A 297 2.64 2.82 31.92
C SER A 297 1.65 1.70 32.22
N ASP A 298 0.38 1.90 31.87
CA ASP A 298 -0.72 0.94 32.02
C ASP A 298 -1.03 0.19 30.70
N ALA A 299 -0.23 0.38 29.65
CA ALA A 299 -0.34 -0.42 28.45
C ALA A 299 -0.12 -1.91 28.77
N PRO A 300 -0.83 -2.81 28.08
CA PRO A 300 -0.70 -4.24 28.31
C PRO A 300 0.69 -4.73 27.91
N ASP A 301 1.23 -5.69 28.67
CA ASP A 301 2.57 -6.25 28.47
C ASP A 301 2.79 -6.76 27.03
N TYR A 302 1.75 -7.32 26.40
CA TYR A 302 1.82 -7.85 25.04
C TYR A 302 2.05 -6.77 23.97
N ALA A 303 1.76 -5.50 24.26
CA ALA A 303 1.92 -4.40 23.29
C ALA A 303 3.35 -3.83 23.23
N GLY A 304 4.23 -4.30 24.13
CA GLY A 304 5.60 -3.85 24.27
C GLY A 304 6.44 -3.94 23.00
N LEU A 305 7.67 -3.42 23.09
CA LEU A 305 8.64 -3.48 21.99
C LEU A 305 8.93 -4.92 21.60
N ASN A 306 9.06 -5.15 20.29
CA ASN A 306 9.43 -6.46 19.79
C ASN A 306 10.87 -6.81 20.20
N THR A 307 11.08 -8.01 20.75
CA THR A 307 12.40 -8.49 21.19
C THR A 307 12.87 -9.73 20.41
N TRP A 308 12.19 -10.10 19.33
CA TRP A 308 12.55 -11.25 18.52
C TRP A 308 13.83 -11.00 17.70
N GLU A 309 14.76 -11.95 17.74
CA GLU A 309 16.04 -11.88 17.04
C GLU A 309 15.88 -11.59 15.53
N GLY A 310 16.44 -10.48 15.06
CA GLY A 310 16.38 -10.00 13.68
C GLY A 310 15.19 -9.08 13.37
N GLU A 311 14.26 -8.91 14.30
CA GLU A 311 13.12 -8.00 14.19
C GLU A 311 12.99 -7.05 15.41
N GLU A 312 14.02 -6.97 16.26
CA GLU A 312 13.98 -6.22 17.51
C GLU A 312 13.71 -4.73 17.25
N GLU A 313 12.87 -4.15 18.11
CA GLU A 313 12.71 -2.71 18.20
C GLU A 313 13.64 -2.17 19.28
N SER A 314 14.54 -1.25 18.91
CA SER A 314 15.54 -0.69 19.82
C SER A 314 14.99 0.43 20.71
N GLY A 315 13.76 0.88 20.46
CA GLY A 315 13.10 1.96 21.17
C GLY A 315 11.87 2.50 20.44
N TYR A 316 11.42 3.68 20.87
CA TYR A 316 10.34 4.42 20.24
C TYR A 316 10.88 5.58 19.40
N ALA A 317 10.26 5.84 18.25
CA ALA A 317 10.56 6.99 17.39
C ALA A 317 9.91 8.28 17.93
N ASP A 318 10.32 9.44 17.42
CA ASP A 318 9.67 10.70 17.78
C ASP A 318 8.21 10.69 17.26
N PRO A 319 7.20 10.98 18.11
CA PRO A 319 5.79 10.97 17.70
C PRO A 319 5.44 11.92 16.57
N SER A 320 6.30 12.86 16.19
CA SER A 320 6.14 13.78 15.05
C SER A 320 6.61 13.19 13.71
N GLU A 321 7.42 12.12 13.73
CA GLU A 321 7.88 11.44 12.52
C GLU A 321 6.74 10.77 11.74
N PHE A 322 7.01 10.45 10.47
CA PHE A 322 6.16 9.61 9.64
C PHE A 322 6.71 8.18 9.61
N PRO A 323 5.84 7.15 9.53
CA PRO A 323 6.31 5.78 9.43
C PRO A 323 7.10 5.56 8.15
N THR A 324 7.93 4.51 8.16
CA THR A 324 8.44 3.93 6.92
C THR A 324 7.79 2.59 6.62
N HIS A 325 7.23 1.92 7.64
CA HIS A 325 6.57 0.62 7.52
C HIS A 325 5.33 0.53 8.40
N ILE A 326 4.37 -0.25 7.94
CA ILE A 326 3.19 -0.68 8.70
C ILE A 326 3.22 -2.20 8.84
N ILE A 327 2.83 -2.69 10.01
CA ILE A 327 2.60 -4.10 10.32
C ILE A 327 1.16 -4.22 10.78
N ILE A 328 0.33 -4.93 10.02
CA ILE A 328 -1.05 -5.27 10.39
C ILE A 328 -1.10 -6.77 10.60
N VAL A 329 -1.70 -7.24 11.70
CA VAL A 329 -1.81 -8.66 12.01
C VAL A 329 -3.17 -8.97 12.61
N PHE A 330 -3.77 -10.03 12.07
CA PHE A 330 -4.91 -10.74 12.65
C PHE A 330 -4.46 -12.17 12.93
N SER A 331 -4.67 -12.68 14.14
CA SER A 331 -4.30 -14.05 14.52
C SER A 331 -5.41 -14.70 15.34
N SER A 332 -5.78 -15.94 15.00
CA SER A 332 -6.78 -16.72 15.74
C SER A 332 -6.30 -17.23 17.11
N SER A 333 -4.98 -17.28 17.31
CA SER A 333 -4.34 -17.55 18.61
C SER A 333 -3.15 -16.61 18.82
N ALA A 334 -3.20 -15.83 19.89
CA ALA A 334 -2.25 -14.78 20.23
C ALA A 334 -0.81 -15.30 20.48
N LEU A 335 -0.66 -16.53 20.94
CA LEU A 335 0.64 -17.16 21.24
C LEU A 335 1.01 -18.25 20.22
N GLY A 336 0.44 -18.16 19.02
CA GLY A 336 0.59 -19.16 17.96
C GLY A 336 2.02 -19.37 17.48
N ASP A 337 2.85 -18.34 17.54
CA ASP A 337 4.29 -18.37 17.25
C ASP A 337 5.10 -19.18 18.28
N TYR A 338 4.55 -19.41 19.47
CA TYR A 338 5.07 -20.35 20.47
C TYR A 338 4.41 -21.73 20.40
N TYR A 339 3.62 -21.99 19.36
CA TYR A 339 2.78 -23.18 19.24
C TYR A 339 1.78 -23.33 20.41
N THR A 340 1.27 -22.21 20.92
CA THR A 340 0.36 -22.14 22.07
C THR A 340 -0.96 -21.47 21.65
N GLY A 341 -2.08 -22.00 22.13
CA GLY A 341 -3.43 -21.61 21.75
C GLY A 341 -4.38 -22.80 21.75
N ALA A 342 -5.59 -22.66 21.21
CA ALA A 342 -6.58 -23.72 21.18
C ALA A 342 -6.94 -24.17 19.77
N ILE A 343 -7.07 -25.48 19.59
CA ILE A 343 -7.53 -26.04 18.31
C ILE A 343 -8.99 -25.63 18.10
N GLY A 344 -9.29 -25.14 16.90
CA GLY A 344 -10.61 -24.67 16.53
C GLY A 344 -10.92 -23.25 16.99
N SER A 345 -9.94 -22.49 17.50
CA SER A 345 -10.09 -21.04 17.64
C SER A 345 -10.27 -20.42 16.27
N ILE A 346 -11.37 -19.69 16.09
CA ILE A 346 -11.76 -19.07 14.83
C ILE A 346 -11.81 -17.56 15.02
N LEU A 347 -11.01 -16.85 14.23
CA LEU A 347 -11.11 -15.40 14.04
C LEU A 347 -11.61 -15.16 12.62
N LYS A 348 -12.66 -14.36 12.48
CA LYS A 348 -13.13 -13.87 11.17
C LYS A 348 -12.91 -12.37 11.12
N VAL A 349 -12.40 -11.87 10.01
CA VAL A 349 -12.15 -10.43 9.81
C VAL A 349 -12.61 -9.94 8.44
N ASP A 350 -13.12 -8.72 8.41
CA ASP A 350 -13.66 -8.04 7.22
C ASP A 350 -13.53 -6.51 7.37
N ASN A 351 -13.57 -5.77 6.28
CA ASN A 351 -13.64 -4.29 6.23
C ASN A 351 -12.60 -3.58 7.12
N PHE A 352 -11.31 -3.88 6.92
CA PHE A 352 -10.24 -3.12 7.57
C PHE A 352 -10.18 -1.70 6.99
N GLU A 353 -10.03 -0.70 7.86
CA GLU A 353 -9.92 0.70 7.46
C GLU A 353 -8.97 1.45 8.39
N LEU A 354 -8.15 2.32 7.80
CA LEU A 354 -7.34 3.30 8.51
C LEU A 354 -8.04 4.67 8.43
N GLN A 355 -8.16 5.35 9.56
CA GLN A 355 -8.73 6.70 9.61
C GLN A 355 -7.64 7.75 9.84
N TYR A 356 -7.83 8.91 9.25
CA TYR A 356 -6.91 10.06 9.27
C TYR A 356 -7.67 11.32 9.70
N ASP A 357 -6.94 12.37 10.10
CA ASP A 357 -7.49 13.67 10.53
C ASP A 357 -8.01 14.55 9.38
#